data_AF-A0A2D8BXA2-F1
#
_entry.id   AF-A0A2D8BXA2-F1
#
_cell.length_a   1.000
_cell.length_b   1.000
_cell.length_c   1.000
_cell.angle_alpha   90.00
_cell.angle_beta   90.00
_cell.angle_gamma   90.00
#
_symmetry.space_group_name_H-M   'P 1'
#
loop_
_entity.id
_entity.type
_entity.pdbx_description
1 polymer ?
#
loop_
_entity_poly.entity_id
_entity_poly.type
_entity_poly.pdbx_seq_one_letter_code
_entity_poly.pdbx_strand_id
1 'polypeptide(L)'
;MAQEQLQLNAEPDKISVGEDAHEEKELSVEQEKEKEEVKLEEVDLGYTDPNKKDTETKVLPKEEPKKESNLNEISGSVQRRIDQLTRKYREAERREKAALDYAKGLQDKYKKAETTLNTVDDNYIKEFDARIDAQREQVKSNLKNAIENNDADKIMEANDLLAKLSVEKEKARILTEQKKEAVNKEPENKTPEPIPQPKQEVKEPSPRAKDWAQKNDWFGKDKVMTNAAYGIHEDLVTQGFDPESEDYYNEINFKMREYFPNKFEQEKRPTQTVASAGRKQEGRRVVKLTRSQVAIAKKLGVPLEEYAKFVK
;
A
#
# COMPACT_ATOMS: atom_id res chain seq x y z
N MET A 1 -82.70 -31.83 -26.52
CA MET A 1 -82.24 -33.09 -25.87
C MET A 1 -80.76 -32.88 -25.60
N ALA A 2 -80.42 -32.37 -24.41
CA ALA A 2 -80.03 -33.12 -23.20
C ALA A 2 -78.50 -33.27 -23.18
N GLN A 3 -77.71 -32.97 -22.14
CA GLN A 3 -77.89 -32.65 -20.71
C GLN A 3 -76.52 -32.07 -20.22
N GLU A 4 -76.43 -31.03 -19.38
CA GLU A 4 -76.28 -31.08 -17.89
C GLU A 4 -74.99 -31.80 -17.42
N GLN A 5 -74.13 -31.39 -16.47
CA GLN A 5 -74.06 -30.45 -15.32
C GLN A 5 -72.55 -30.16 -15.05
N LEU A 6 -72.06 -28.95 -14.73
CA LEU A 6 -71.94 -28.30 -13.41
C LEU A 6 -71.39 -29.19 -12.26
N GLN A 7 -70.20 -28.84 -11.72
CA GLN A 7 -69.99 -28.74 -10.28
C GLN A 7 -68.78 -27.87 -9.89
N LEU A 8 -69.11 -26.71 -9.31
CA LEU A 8 -68.32 -25.90 -8.40
C LEU A 8 -68.08 -26.69 -7.10
N ASN A 9 -66.96 -26.47 -6.41
CA ASN A 9 -66.93 -26.40 -4.94
C ASN A 9 -65.81 -25.46 -4.49
N ALA A 10 -66.19 -24.52 -3.62
CA ALA A 10 -65.41 -23.39 -3.13
C ALA A 10 -64.91 -23.63 -1.70
N GLU A 11 -63.72 -23.06 -1.41
CA GLU A 11 -63.29 -22.37 -0.16
C GLU A 11 -63.16 -23.14 1.19
N PRO A 12 -62.54 -22.57 2.26
CA PRO A 12 -61.16 -22.04 2.36
C PRO A 12 -60.49 -22.39 3.73
N ASP A 13 -59.29 -22.98 3.77
CA ASP A 13 -58.62 -23.23 5.06
C ASP A 13 -57.66 -22.10 5.50
N LYS A 14 -58.25 -21.28 6.37
CA LYS A 14 -57.74 -20.41 7.42
C LYS A 14 -56.24 -20.53 7.77
N ILE A 15 -55.61 -19.36 7.79
CA ILE A 15 -54.37 -19.05 8.50
C ILE A 15 -54.56 -19.34 10.00
N SER A 16 -53.68 -20.16 10.58
CA SER A 16 -53.45 -20.28 12.02
C SER A 16 -52.04 -19.80 12.31
N VAL A 17 -51.94 -18.77 13.14
CA VAL A 17 -50.71 -18.20 13.69
C VAL A 17 -50.22 -19.06 14.84
N GLY A 18 -48.91 -19.33 14.88
CA GLY A 18 -48.16 -19.44 16.12
C GLY A 18 -47.59 -20.82 16.49
N GLU A 19 -46.30 -20.78 16.84
CA GLU A 19 -45.64 -21.53 17.92
C GLU A 19 -44.63 -22.63 17.51
N ASP A 20 -43.37 -22.21 17.55
CA ASP A 20 -42.14 -22.94 17.91
C ASP A 20 -42.21 -24.47 18.05
N ALA A 21 -41.55 -25.16 17.12
CA ALA A 21 -40.85 -26.41 17.43
C ALA A 21 -39.68 -26.59 16.45
N HIS A 22 -38.47 -26.42 16.96
CA HIS A 22 -37.22 -26.80 16.31
C HIS A 22 -37.22 -28.32 16.06
N GLU A 23 -37.43 -28.73 14.82
CA GLU A 23 -37.15 -30.10 14.38
C GLU A 23 -35.88 -30.06 13.50
N GLU A 24 -34.74 -30.33 14.12
CA GLU A 24 -33.44 -30.45 13.46
C GLU A 24 -33.46 -31.69 12.57
N LYS A 25 -33.70 -31.50 11.27
CA LYS A 25 -33.35 -32.49 10.24
C LYS A 25 -31.92 -32.25 9.79
N GLU A 26 -31.02 -33.12 10.22
CA GLU A 26 -29.68 -33.25 9.66
C GLU A 26 -29.77 -33.59 8.16
N LEU A 27 -29.51 -32.59 7.31
CA LEU A 27 -29.18 -32.82 5.90
C LEU A 27 -27.65 -32.89 5.79
N SER A 28 -27.14 -34.10 5.61
CA SER A 28 -25.77 -34.37 5.19
C SER A 28 -25.56 -33.89 3.74
N VAL A 29 -24.99 -32.70 3.58
CA VAL A 29 -24.47 -32.22 2.29
C VAL A 29 -23.02 -32.69 2.15
N GLU A 30 -22.83 -33.69 1.30
CA GLU A 30 -21.53 -34.20 0.90
C GLU A 30 -20.83 -33.11 0.05
N GLN A 31 -19.86 -32.42 0.64
CA GLN A 31 -19.02 -31.45 -0.06
C GLN A 31 -17.97 -32.20 -0.90
N GLU A 32 -18.29 -32.44 -2.17
CA GLU A 32 -17.28 -32.76 -3.18
C GLU A 32 -16.31 -31.58 -3.31
N LYS A 33 -15.09 -31.76 -2.79
CA LYS A 33 -13.95 -30.89 -3.08
C LYS A 33 -13.41 -31.24 -4.46
N GLU A 34 -14.04 -30.71 -5.49
CA GLU A 34 -13.44 -30.67 -6.81
C GLU A 34 -12.30 -29.63 -6.79
N LYS A 35 -11.06 -30.12 -6.74
CA LYS A 35 -9.87 -29.30 -6.96
C LYS A 35 -9.75 -29.07 -8.46
N GLU A 36 -10.37 -27.99 -8.94
CA GLU A 36 -10.11 -27.48 -10.28
C GLU A 36 -8.72 -26.84 -10.30
N GLU A 37 -7.75 -27.57 -10.85
CA GLU A 37 -6.37 -27.15 -11.01
C GLU A 37 -6.30 -26.08 -12.11
N VAL A 38 -6.35 -24.81 -11.72
CA VAL A 38 -6.14 -23.68 -12.63
C VAL A 38 -4.73 -23.77 -13.20
N LYS A 39 -4.60 -24.19 -14.45
CA LYS A 39 -3.38 -24.03 -15.25
C LYS A 39 -3.14 -22.54 -15.44
N LEU A 40 -2.28 -21.97 -14.60
CA LEU A 40 -1.63 -20.69 -14.85
C LEU A 40 -0.69 -20.87 -16.03
N GLU A 41 -1.18 -20.55 -17.23
CA GLU A 41 -0.35 -20.40 -18.40
C GLU A 41 0.48 -19.12 -18.19
N GLU A 42 1.76 -19.30 -17.85
CA GLU A 42 2.72 -18.22 -17.69
C GLU A 42 2.95 -17.60 -19.07
N VAL A 43 2.23 -16.52 -19.38
CA VAL A 43 2.44 -15.75 -20.60
C VAL A 43 3.81 -15.09 -20.48
N ASP A 44 4.81 -15.64 -21.19
CA ASP A 44 6.14 -15.07 -21.29
C ASP A 44 6.07 -13.72 -22.01
N LEU A 45 6.01 -12.64 -21.22
CA LEU A 45 5.95 -11.26 -21.69
C LEU A 45 7.32 -10.73 -22.19
N GLY A 46 8.31 -11.59 -22.43
CA GLY A 46 9.60 -11.19 -23.00
C GLY A 46 10.43 -10.28 -22.08
N TYR A 47 10.11 -10.24 -20.78
CA TYR A 47 10.94 -9.58 -19.79
C TYR A 47 12.13 -10.49 -19.46
N THR A 48 13.23 -10.27 -20.18
CA THR A 48 14.54 -10.70 -19.71
C THR A 48 14.90 -9.85 -18.50
N ASP A 49 14.57 -10.37 -17.32
CA ASP A 49 14.94 -9.87 -16.01
C ASP A 49 16.50 -9.85 -15.92
N PRO A 50 17.17 -8.69 -15.97
CA PRO A 50 18.63 -8.65 -16.04
C PRO A 50 19.32 -9.00 -14.72
N ASN A 51 18.54 -9.24 -13.65
CA ASN A 51 19.05 -9.38 -12.28
C ASN A 51 19.21 -10.82 -11.79
N LYS A 52 19.00 -11.85 -12.62
CA LYS A 52 19.21 -13.26 -12.24
C LYS A 52 20.53 -13.87 -12.69
N LYS A 53 21.44 -13.11 -13.32
CA LYS A 53 22.83 -13.51 -13.52
C LYS A 53 23.74 -12.34 -13.12
N ASP A 54 24.77 -12.66 -12.34
CA ASP A 54 25.84 -11.77 -11.88
C ASP A 54 25.56 -10.93 -10.62
N THR A 55 25.24 -11.63 -9.53
CA THR A 55 25.66 -11.19 -8.19
C THR A 55 26.84 -12.02 -7.70
N GLU A 56 27.82 -12.27 -8.57
CA GLU A 56 29.19 -12.48 -8.10
C GLU A 56 29.81 -11.10 -7.96
N THR A 57 30.00 -10.68 -6.72
CA THR A 57 30.90 -9.59 -6.36
C THR A 57 32.30 -9.97 -6.83
N LYS A 58 32.63 -9.62 -8.08
CA LYS A 58 34.00 -9.63 -8.57
C LYS A 58 34.74 -8.52 -7.85
N VAL A 59 35.38 -8.89 -6.74
CA VAL A 59 36.37 -8.07 -6.04
C VAL A 59 37.39 -7.63 -7.10
N LEU A 60 37.42 -6.33 -7.40
CA LEU A 60 38.46 -5.74 -8.25
C LEU A 60 39.81 -6.06 -7.60
N PRO A 61 40.73 -6.79 -8.27
CA PRO A 61 42.10 -6.87 -7.82
C PRO A 61 42.68 -5.46 -7.83
N LYS A 62 43.24 -5.04 -6.69
CA LYS A 62 44.02 -3.81 -6.58
C LYS A 62 45.29 -4.01 -7.41
N GLU A 63 45.28 -3.54 -8.66
CA GLU A 63 46.48 -3.53 -9.51
C GLU A 63 47.48 -2.50 -8.99
N GLU A 64 48.69 -2.97 -8.71
CA GLU A 64 49.88 -2.17 -8.48
C GLU A 64 50.25 -1.35 -9.74
N PRO A 65 50.90 -0.18 -9.60
CA PRO A 65 51.19 0.69 -10.72
C PRO A 65 52.33 0.11 -11.56
N LYS A 66 52.00 -0.54 -12.69
CA LYS A 66 52.99 -0.86 -13.74
C LYS A 66 53.06 0.27 -14.76
N LYS A 67 54.31 0.67 -15.03
CA LYS A 67 54.74 1.76 -15.89
C LYS A 67 54.45 1.49 -17.38
N GLU A 68 54.18 2.57 -18.08
CA GLU A 68 54.25 2.78 -19.54
C GLU A 68 53.29 1.95 -20.40
N SER A 69 52.01 2.32 -20.33
CA SER A 69 51.00 1.94 -21.31
C SER A 69 51.21 2.66 -22.64
N ASN A 70 51.38 1.90 -23.73
CA ASN A 70 51.39 2.43 -25.10
C ASN A 70 50.08 3.22 -25.37
N LEU A 71 50.17 4.44 -25.91
CA LEU A 71 48.99 5.29 -26.20
C LEU A 71 47.89 4.57 -27.00
N ASN A 72 48.26 3.60 -27.84
CA ASN A 72 47.33 2.82 -28.66
C ASN A 72 46.45 1.84 -27.86
N GLU A 73 46.90 1.35 -26.70
CA GLU A 73 46.08 0.46 -25.86
C GLU A 73 45.09 1.27 -25.01
N ILE A 74 45.50 2.47 -24.57
CA ILE A 74 44.62 3.42 -23.89
C ILE A 74 43.50 3.89 -24.84
N SER A 75 43.82 4.20 -26.11
CA SER A 75 42.82 4.63 -27.09
C SER A 75 41.79 3.53 -27.39
N GLY A 76 42.22 2.27 -27.52
CA GLY A 76 41.32 1.13 -27.71
C GLY A 76 40.40 0.86 -26.51
N SER A 77 40.90 0.99 -25.28
CA SER A 77 40.09 0.86 -24.06
C SER A 77 39.03 1.96 -23.93
N VAL A 78 39.41 3.20 -24.23
CA VAL A 78 38.49 4.35 -24.22
C VAL A 78 37.42 4.20 -25.30
N GLN A 79 37.77 3.78 -26.52
CA GLN A 79 36.81 3.55 -27.61
C GLN A 79 35.78 2.49 -27.24
N ARG A 80 36.20 1.34 -26.70
CA ARG A 80 35.28 0.28 -26.23
C ARG A 80 34.34 0.79 -25.13
N ARG A 81 34.83 1.62 -24.21
CA ARG A 81 34.00 2.21 -23.16
C ARG A 81 32.98 3.20 -23.73
N ILE A 82 33.37 4.03 -24.70
CA ILE A 82 32.47 4.94 -25.40
C ILE A 82 31.40 4.15 -26.16
N ASP A 83 31.77 3.08 -26.86
CA ASP A 83 30.82 2.21 -27.57
C ASP A 83 29.83 1.55 -26.60
N GLN A 84 30.29 1.06 -25.45
CA GLN A 84 29.44 0.51 -24.40
C GLN A 84 28.48 1.55 -23.82
N LEU A 85 28.97 2.76 -23.51
CA LEU A 85 28.14 3.85 -22.99
C LEU A 85 27.10 4.28 -24.03
N THR A 86 27.48 4.38 -25.30
CA THR A 86 26.58 4.72 -26.40
C THR A 86 25.52 3.65 -26.59
N ARG A 87 25.89 2.37 -26.50
CA ARG A 87 24.93 1.25 -26.55
C ARG A 87 23.95 1.33 -25.39
N LYS A 88 24.44 1.51 -24.16
CA LYS A 88 23.59 1.65 -22.96
C LYS A 88 22.65 2.85 -23.07
N TYR A 89 23.14 3.98 -23.56
CA TYR A 89 22.34 5.18 -23.76
C TYR A 89 21.20 4.96 -24.76
N ARG A 90 21.51 4.42 -25.95
CA ARG A 90 20.48 4.10 -26.96
C ARG A 90 19.48 3.05 -26.48
N GLU A 91 19.94 2.10 -25.67
CA GLU A 91 19.06 1.08 -25.07
C GLU A 91 18.15 1.68 -24.00
N ALA A 92 18.67 2.60 -23.16
CA ALA A 92 17.88 3.35 -22.21
C ALA A 92 16.84 4.22 -22.91
N GLU A 93 17.21 4.93 -23.99
CA GLU A 93 16.29 5.74 -24.80
C GLU A 93 15.17 4.88 -25.42
N ARG A 94 15.50 3.68 -25.93
CA ARG A 94 14.49 2.74 -26.42
C ARG A 94 13.56 2.24 -25.31
N ARG A 95 14.09 1.95 -24.13
CA ARG A 95 13.29 1.54 -22.97
C ARG A 95 12.38 2.66 -22.48
N GLU A 96 12.89 3.88 -22.41
CA GLU A 96 12.13 5.07 -22.04
C GLU A 96 10.98 5.28 -23.03
N LYS A 97 11.27 5.25 -24.34
CA LYS A 97 10.24 5.38 -25.37
C LYS A 97 9.18 4.28 -25.24
N ALA A 98 9.59 3.02 -25.07
CA ALA A 98 8.65 1.91 -24.90
C ALA A 98 7.79 2.06 -23.63
N ALA A 99 8.38 2.53 -22.54
CA ALA A 99 7.66 2.79 -21.29
C ALA A 99 6.66 3.95 -21.46
N LEU A 100 7.03 5.03 -22.16
CA LEU A 100 6.14 6.14 -22.46
C LEU A 100 4.98 5.71 -23.38
N ASP A 101 5.27 4.93 -24.42
CA ASP A 101 4.25 4.41 -25.33
C ASP A 101 3.29 3.47 -24.59
N TYR A 102 3.81 2.63 -23.68
CA TYR A 102 2.99 1.79 -22.80
C TYR A 102 2.12 2.64 -21.85
N ALA A 103 2.70 3.64 -21.20
CA ALA A 103 1.97 4.52 -20.28
C ALA A 103 0.85 5.29 -20.99
N LYS A 104 1.11 5.80 -22.20
CA LYS A 104 0.09 6.42 -23.06
C LYS A 104 -1.01 5.43 -23.43
N GLY A 105 -0.63 4.23 -23.88
CA GLY A 105 -1.59 3.19 -24.23
C GLY A 105 -2.47 2.77 -23.03
N LEU A 106 -1.89 2.73 -21.83
CA LEU A 106 -2.62 2.47 -20.60
C LEU A 106 -3.57 3.62 -20.26
N GLN A 107 -3.11 4.87 -20.33
CA GLN A 107 -3.94 6.05 -20.12
C GLN A 107 -5.12 6.09 -21.10
N ASP A 108 -4.90 5.78 -22.38
CA ASP A 108 -5.96 5.73 -23.38
C ASP A 108 -6.97 4.61 -23.11
N LYS A 109 -6.52 3.45 -22.63
CA LYS A 109 -7.42 2.37 -22.20
C LYS A 109 -8.26 2.79 -21.00
N TYR A 110 -7.67 3.46 -20.00
CA TYR A 110 -8.41 3.98 -18.85
C TYR A 110 -9.46 5.01 -19.28
N LYS A 111 -9.07 6.00 -20.09
CA LYS A 111 -10.02 7.00 -20.64
C LYS A 111 -11.15 6.34 -21.43
N LYS A 112 -10.84 5.36 -22.27
CA LYS A 112 -11.87 4.61 -23.02
C LYS A 112 -12.78 3.81 -22.09
N ALA A 113 -12.24 3.15 -21.08
CA ALA A 113 -13.03 2.40 -20.11
C ALA A 113 -13.98 3.34 -19.34
N GLU A 114 -13.46 4.46 -18.85
CA GLU A 114 -14.22 5.49 -18.15
C GLU A 114 -15.34 6.08 -19.03
N THR A 115 -15.05 6.45 -20.29
CA THR A 115 -16.09 6.92 -21.20
C THR A 115 -17.12 5.83 -21.49
N THR A 116 -16.70 4.58 -21.70
CA THR A 116 -17.66 3.48 -21.92
C THR A 116 -18.57 3.26 -20.71
N LEU A 117 -18.03 3.27 -19.49
CA LEU A 117 -18.83 3.14 -18.27
C LEU A 117 -19.83 4.30 -18.14
N ASN A 118 -19.37 5.53 -18.34
CA ASN A 118 -20.25 6.70 -18.32
C ASN A 118 -21.38 6.59 -19.35
N THR A 119 -21.10 6.11 -20.56
CA THR A 119 -22.13 5.91 -21.59
C THR A 119 -23.10 4.77 -21.26
N VAL A 120 -22.61 3.66 -20.69
CA VAL A 120 -23.45 2.53 -20.27
C VAL A 120 -24.41 2.97 -19.17
N ASP A 121 -23.91 3.67 -18.16
CA ASP A 121 -24.72 4.20 -17.08
C ASP A 121 -25.76 5.21 -17.57
N ASP A 122 -25.41 6.07 -18.54
CA ASP A 122 -26.35 7.03 -19.14
C ASP A 122 -27.47 6.32 -19.91
N ASN A 123 -27.12 5.31 -20.70
CA ASN A 123 -28.10 4.54 -21.46
C ASN A 123 -29.00 3.74 -20.53
N TYR A 124 -28.44 3.13 -19.49
CA TYR A 124 -29.20 2.40 -18.48
C TYR A 124 -30.26 3.28 -17.81
N ILE A 125 -29.90 4.49 -17.38
CA ILE A 125 -30.86 5.38 -16.72
C ILE A 125 -31.94 5.86 -17.71
N LYS A 126 -31.58 6.13 -18.97
CA LYS A 126 -32.57 6.50 -20.01
C LYS A 126 -33.53 5.37 -20.33
N GLU A 127 -33.03 4.15 -20.47
CA GLU A 127 -33.88 2.97 -20.70
C GLU A 127 -34.79 2.70 -19.50
N PHE A 128 -34.28 2.89 -18.28
CA PHE A 128 -35.06 2.77 -17.05
C PHE A 128 -36.18 3.82 -16.98
N ASP A 129 -35.89 5.08 -17.27
CA ASP A 129 -36.90 6.16 -17.30
C ASP A 129 -37.98 5.89 -18.37
N ALA A 130 -37.56 5.51 -19.59
CA ALA A 130 -38.49 5.15 -20.66
C ALA A 130 -39.37 3.94 -20.30
N ARG A 131 -38.80 2.93 -19.62
CA ARG A 131 -39.55 1.77 -19.13
C ARG A 131 -40.59 2.16 -18.09
N ILE A 132 -40.20 3.00 -17.12
CA ILE A 132 -41.14 3.50 -16.11
C ILE A 132 -42.25 4.29 -16.78
N ASP A 133 -41.94 5.13 -17.76
CA ASP A 133 -42.98 5.90 -18.47
C ASP A 133 -43.96 5.01 -19.25
N ALA A 134 -43.46 3.98 -19.91
CA ALA A 134 -44.32 2.98 -20.55
C ALA A 134 -45.20 2.24 -19.53
N GLN A 135 -44.63 1.84 -18.39
CA GLN A 135 -45.39 1.19 -17.30
C GLN A 135 -46.43 2.12 -16.71
N ARG A 136 -46.11 3.40 -16.49
CA ARG A 136 -47.06 4.40 -15.98
C ARG A 136 -48.23 4.58 -16.94
N GLU A 137 -47.96 4.65 -18.23
CA GLU A 137 -49.02 4.81 -19.24
C GLU A 137 -49.92 3.57 -19.29
N GLN A 138 -49.34 2.38 -19.19
CA GLN A 138 -50.11 1.14 -19.06
C GLN A 138 -50.99 1.14 -17.81
N VAL A 139 -50.46 1.52 -16.65
CA VAL A 139 -51.23 1.57 -15.39
C VAL A 139 -52.31 2.64 -15.45
N LYS A 140 -52.08 3.80 -16.08
CA LYS A 140 -53.13 4.81 -16.31
C LYS A 140 -54.26 4.28 -17.18
N SER A 141 -53.94 3.52 -18.23
CA SER A 141 -54.95 2.86 -19.06
C SER A 141 -55.77 1.86 -18.24
N ASN A 142 -55.10 1.04 -17.42
CA ASN A 142 -55.77 0.10 -16.51
C ASN A 142 -56.65 0.82 -15.49
N LEU A 143 -56.19 1.93 -14.91
CA LEU A 143 -56.95 2.76 -13.98
C LEU A 143 -58.20 3.33 -14.66
N LYS A 144 -58.06 3.85 -15.89
CA LYS A 144 -59.20 4.35 -16.67
C LYS A 144 -60.24 3.24 -16.90
N ASN A 145 -59.80 2.06 -17.32
CA ASN A 145 -60.69 0.91 -17.52
C ASN A 145 -61.35 0.47 -16.19
N ALA A 146 -60.64 0.52 -15.06
CA ALA A 146 -61.20 0.18 -13.75
C ALA A 146 -62.28 1.17 -13.31
N ILE A 147 -62.07 2.47 -13.56
CA ILE A 147 -63.06 3.53 -13.32
C ILE A 147 -64.30 3.32 -14.18
N GLU A 148 -64.13 3.05 -15.49
CA GLU A 148 -65.25 2.79 -16.41
C GLU A 148 -66.08 1.58 -15.98
N ASN A 149 -65.45 0.56 -15.40
CA ASN A 149 -66.11 -0.63 -14.87
C ASN A 149 -66.59 -0.52 -13.41
N ASN A 150 -66.37 0.62 -12.74
CA ASN A 150 -66.63 0.83 -11.30
C ASN A 150 -66.02 -0.26 -10.39
N ASP A 151 -64.83 -0.77 -10.75
CA ASP A 151 -64.12 -1.80 -9.99
C ASP A 151 -63.20 -1.14 -8.95
N ALA A 152 -63.69 -1.01 -7.71
CA ALA A 152 -63.00 -0.30 -6.64
C ALA A 152 -61.64 -0.92 -6.29
N ASP A 153 -61.52 -2.24 -6.34
CA ASP A 153 -60.28 -2.95 -5.99
C ASP A 153 -59.18 -2.66 -7.02
N LYS A 154 -59.52 -2.73 -8.32
CA LYS A 154 -58.56 -2.40 -9.40
C LYS A 154 -58.20 -0.92 -9.43
N ILE A 155 -59.11 -0.03 -9.03
CA ILE A 155 -58.81 1.40 -8.89
C ILE A 155 -57.75 1.60 -7.80
N MET A 156 -57.89 0.95 -6.64
CA MET A 156 -56.91 1.05 -5.56
C MET A 156 -55.56 0.48 -5.99
N GLU A 157 -55.54 -0.72 -6.58
CA GLU A 157 -54.31 -1.37 -7.06
C GLU A 157 -53.57 -0.51 -8.11
N ALA A 158 -54.29 0.04 -9.09
CA ALA A 158 -53.69 0.90 -10.10
C ALA A 158 -53.13 2.21 -9.51
N ASN A 159 -53.80 2.80 -8.51
CA ASN A 159 -53.29 3.97 -7.81
C ASN A 159 -52.03 3.65 -6.99
N ASP A 160 -51.99 2.51 -6.30
CA ASP A 160 -50.81 2.05 -5.58
C ASP A 160 -49.62 1.80 -6.52
N LEU A 161 -49.86 1.20 -7.67
CA LEU A 161 -48.86 1.00 -8.71
C LEU A 161 -48.36 2.33 -9.30
N LEU A 162 -49.24 3.30 -9.55
CA LEU A 162 -48.85 4.64 -9.99
C LEU A 162 -48.00 5.35 -8.93
N ALA A 163 -48.31 5.19 -7.65
CA ALA A 163 -47.51 5.75 -6.56
C ALA A 163 -46.11 5.13 -6.53
N LYS A 164 -46.00 3.80 -6.61
CA LYS A 164 -44.70 3.09 -6.68
C LYS A 164 -43.87 3.56 -7.88
N LEU A 165 -44.45 3.59 -9.08
CA LEU A 165 -43.79 4.06 -10.29
C LEU A 165 -43.40 5.56 -10.21
N SER A 166 -44.10 6.37 -9.41
CA SER A 166 -43.74 7.78 -9.19
C SER A 166 -42.48 7.91 -8.33
N VAL A 167 -42.37 7.09 -7.28
CA VAL A 167 -41.17 7.04 -6.43
C VAL A 167 -39.96 6.52 -7.21
N GLU A 168 -40.15 5.49 -8.04
CA GLU A 168 -39.09 4.96 -8.89
C GLU A 168 -38.62 5.99 -9.93
N LYS A 169 -39.54 6.76 -10.53
CA LYS A 169 -39.20 7.85 -11.44
C LYS A 169 -38.39 8.94 -10.75
N GLU A 170 -38.78 9.33 -9.53
CA GLU A 170 -38.04 10.34 -8.78
C GLU A 170 -36.65 9.83 -8.38
N LYS A 171 -36.52 8.56 -8.01
CA LYS A 171 -35.20 7.92 -7.81
C LYS A 171 -34.33 7.98 -9.05
N ALA A 172 -34.88 7.69 -10.24
CA ALA A 172 -34.15 7.82 -11.49
C ALA A 172 -33.68 9.27 -11.71
N ARG A 173 -34.55 10.25 -11.46
CA ARG A 173 -34.23 11.67 -11.56
C ARG A 173 -33.08 12.07 -10.62
N ILE A 174 -33.15 11.68 -9.35
CA ILE A 174 -32.10 11.94 -8.37
C ILE A 174 -30.77 11.32 -8.82
N LEU A 175 -30.79 10.09 -9.32
CA LEU A 175 -29.58 9.43 -9.83
C LEU A 175 -28.99 10.18 -11.04
N THR A 176 -29.83 10.65 -11.97
CA THR A 176 -29.35 11.47 -13.10
C THR A 176 -28.75 12.80 -12.63
N GLU A 177 -29.33 13.43 -11.61
CA GLU A 177 -28.87 14.71 -11.07
C GLU A 177 -27.55 14.55 -10.33
N GLN A 178 -27.42 13.53 -9.48
CA GLN A 178 -26.16 13.17 -8.84
C GLN A 178 -25.06 12.89 -9.86
N LYS A 179 -25.37 12.19 -10.95
CA LYS A 179 -24.40 11.94 -12.03
C LYS A 179 -24.00 13.23 -12.74
N LYS A 180 -24.95 14.09 -13.10
CA LYS A 180 -24.65 15.41 -13.69
C LYS A 180 -23.79 16.26 -12.77
N GLU A 181 -24.05 16.23 -11.47
CA GLU A 181 -23.22 16.90 -10.49
C GLU A 181 -21.83 16.30 -10.39
N ALA A 182 -21.69 14.98 -10.43
CA ALA A 182 -20.39 14.30 -10.40
C ALA A 182 -19.55 14.66 -11.63
N VAL A 183 -20.14 14.68 -12.82
CA VAL A 183 -19.47 15.11 -14.06
C VAL A 183 -19.11 16.61 -14.02
N ASN A 184 -19.98 17.47 -13.47
CA ASN A 184 -19.67 18.90 -13.34
C ASN A 184 -18.68 19.22 -12.20
N LYS A 185 -18.56 18.34 -11.20
CA LYS A 185 -17.59 18.44 -10.09
C LYS A 185 -16.28 17.71 -10.41
N GLU A 186 -16.23 16.98 -11.52
CA GLU A 186 -14.98 16.45 -12.05
C GLU A 186 -14.04 17.64 -12.25
N PRO A 187 -12.87 17.64 -11.57
CA PRO A 187 -12.06 18.83 -11.49
C PRO A 187 -11.67 19.22 -12.91
N GLU A 188 -12.11 20.41 -13.31
CA GLU A 188 -11.34 21.31 -14.16
C GLU A 188 -9.87 20.99 -13.88
N ASN A 189 -9.19 20.49 -14.92
CA ASN A 189 -7.86 19.90 -14.94
C ASN A 189 -6.84 20.77 -14.18
N LYS A 190 -6.95 20.79 -12.85
CA LYS A 190 -5.91 21.18 -11.94
C LYS A 190 -4.99 20.00 -12.02
N THR A 191 -4.07 20.06 -12.99
CA THR A 191 -2.68 19.66 -12.77
C THR A 191 -2.46 19.80 -11.26
N PRO A 192 -2.14 18.74 -10.51
CA PRO A 192 -1.86 18.92 -9.10
C PRO A 192 -0.79 20.00 -9.03
N GLU A 193 -1.18 21.22 -8.66
CA GLU A 193 -0.24 22.22 -8.23
C GLU A 193 0.56 21.48 -7.16
N PRO A 194 1.89 21.47 -7.27
CA PRO A 194 2.71 20.79 -6.29
C PRO A 194 2.23 21.32 -4.95
N ILE A 195 1.63 20.42 -4.14
CA ILE A 195 1.18 20.74 -2.80
C ILE A 195 2.35 21.51 -2.21
N PRO A 196 2.21 22.81 -1.86
CA PRO A 196 3.27 23.46 -1.15
C PRO A 196 3.35 22.67 0.14
N GLN A 197 4.39 21.83 0.24
CA GLN A 197 4.82 21.35 1.54
C GLN A 197 4.83 22.59 2.41
N PRO A 198 4.16 22.59 3.59
CA PRO A 198 4.29 23.71 4.49
C PRO A 198 5.79 23.87 4.68
N LYS A 199 6.32 24.95 4.10
CA LYS A 199 7.69 25.35 4.32
C LYS A 199 7.65 25.64 5.80
N GLN A 200 8.13 24.71 6.62
CA GLN A 200 8.37 24.99 8.03
C GLN A 200 9.21 26.26 7.98
N GLU A 201 8.61 27.38 8.39
CA GLU A 201 9.36 28.58 8.66
C GLU A 201 10.43 28.13 9.61
N VAL A 202 11.66 28.07 9.11
CA VAL A 202 12.83 27.84 9.93
C VAL A 202 12.90 29.09 10.79
N LYS A 203 12.22 29.05 11.94
CA LYS A 203 12.30 30.10 12.94
C LYS A 203 13.79 30.32 13.17
N GLU A 204 14.23 31.57 13.04
CA GLU A 204 15.63 31.88 13.24
C GLU A 204 16.05 31.35 14.62
N PRO A 205 17.17 30.62 14.71
CA PRO A 205 17.59 30.07 15.98
C PRO A 205 17.84 31.22 16.95
N SER A 206 17.34 31.07 18.18
CA SER A 206 17.47 32.09 19.20
C SER A 206 18.95 32.39 19.51
N PRO A 207 19.26 33.58 20.04
CA PRO A 207 20.62 33.91 20.44
C PRO A 207 21.23 32.86 21.39
N ARG A 208 20.44 32.35 22.35
CA ARG A 208 20.89 31.30 23.29
C ARG A 208 21.15 29.97 22.60
N ALA A 209 20.31 29.57 21.63
CA ALA A 209 20.53 28.36 20.86
C ALA A 209 21.82 28.44 20.03
N LYS A 210 22.13 29.63 19.47
CA LYS A 210 23.39 29.87 18.74
C LYS A 210 24.60 29.76 19.68
N ASP A 211 24.54 30.39 20.86
CA ASP A 211 25.63 30.35 21.83
C ASP A 211 25.88 28.93 22.36
N TRP A 212 24.82 28.17 22.65
CA TRP A 212 24.93 26.78 23.08
C TRP A 212 25.51 25.88 21.98
N ALA A 213 25.07 26.06 20.73
CA ALA A 213 25.63 25.34 19.58
C ALA A 213 27.12 25.64 19.37
N GLN A 214 27.53 26.90 19.56
CA GLN A 214 28.95 27.30 19.47
C GLN A 214 29.82 26.71 20.59
N LYS A 215 29.27 26.56 21.80
CA LYS A 215 29.98 25.91 22.92
C LYS A 215 30.17 24.40 22.72
N ASN A 216 29.37 23.79 21.83
CA ASN A 216 29.35 22.35 21.58
C ASN A 216 29.88 22.04 20.18
N ASP A 217 31.19 21.84 20.05
CA ASP A 217 31.87 21.59 18.76
C ASP A 217 31.33 20.42 17.93
N TRP A 218 30.66 19.46 18.57
CA TRP A 218 30.05 18.29 17.93
C TRP A 218 28.72 18.62 17.24
N PHE A 219 28.05 19.71 17.63
CA PHE A 219 26.76 20.11 17.07
C PHE A 219 26.94 20.58 15.62
N GLY A 220 26.20 19.98 14.69
CA GLY A 220 26.32 20.21 13.25
C GLY A 220 27.45 19.43 12.55
N LYS A 221 28.48 18.97 13.28
CA LYS A 221 29.55 18.12 12.71
C LYS A 221 29.23 16.64 12.83
N ASP A 222 28.75 16.20 14.00
CA ASP A 222 28.32 14.84 14.24
C ASP A 222 26.80 14.73 14.04
N LYS A 223 26.39 14.15 12.91
CA LYS A 223 24.96 14.01 12.55
C LYS A 223 24.18 13.19 13.57
N VAL A 224 24.81 12.20 14.22
CA VAL A 224 24.12 11.34 15.19
C VAL A 224 23.85 12.10 16.47
N MET A 225 24.85 12.80 17.00
CA MET A 225 24.68 13.63 18.20
C MET A 225 23.77 14.83 17.96
N THR A 226 23.83 15.43 16.76
CA THR A 226 22.97 16.57 16.38
C THR A 226 21.50 16.15 16.29
N ASN A 227 21.20 15.00 15.66
CA ASN A 227 19.83 14.49 15.60
C ASN A 227 19.31 14.07 16.98
N ALA A 228 20.17 13.48 17.82
CA ALA A 228 19.80 13.15 19.19
C ALA A 228 19.49 14.41 20.01
N ALA A 229 20.26 15.49 19.84
CA ALA A 229 19.98 16.78 20.47
C ALA A 229 18.63 17.36 20.03
N TYR A 230 18.26 17.23 18.75
CA TYR A 230 16.92 17.63 18.28
C TYR A 230 15.81 16.78 18.89
N GLY A 231 16.00 15.46 19.02
CA GLY A 231 15.01 14.60 19.70
C GLY A 231 14.86 14.94 21.19
N ILE A 232 15.94 15.27 21.88
CA ILE A 232 15.90 15.71 23.28
C ILE A 232 15.25 17.09 23.40
N HIS A 233 15.48 17.99 22.45
CA HIS A 233 14.80 19.28 22.38
C HIS A 233 13.28 19.09 22.29
N GLU A 234 12.80 18.26 21.36
CA GLU A 234 11.37 17.97 21.22
C GLU A 234 10.78 17.39 22.50
N ASP A 235 11.49 16.48 23.15
CA ASP A 235 11.08 15.88 24.43
C ASP A 235 10.99 16.93 25.56
N LEU A 236 12.00 17.79 25.69
CA LEU A 236 12.03 18.85 26.71
C LEU A 236 10.94 19.91 26.48
N VAL A 237 10.72 20.34 25.23
CA VAL A 237 9.65 21.28 24.90
C VAL A 237 8.28 20.66 25.17
N THR A 238 8.11 19.37 24.86
CA THR A 238 6.87 18.63 25.17
C THR A 238 6.64 18.52 26.67
N GLN A 239 7.71 18.37 27.46
CA GLN A 239 7.68 18.38 28.93
C GLN A 239 7.43 19.78 29.53
N GLY A 240 7.34 20.81 28.69
CA GLY A 240 7.03 22.18 29.10
C GLY A 240 8.23 23.01 29.51
N PHE A 241 9.46 22.57 29.22
CA PHE A 241 10.65 23.40 29.42
C PHE A 241 10.67 24.55 28.42
N ASP A 242 11.00 25.74 28.90
CA ASP A 242 11.18 26.92 28.06
C ASP A 242 12.52 26.83 27.31
N PRO A 243 12.55 26.83 25.95
CA PRO A 243 13.76 26.79 25.14
C PRO A 243 14.75 27.94 25.38
N GLU A 244 14.28 29.04 25.99
CA GLU A 244 15.14 30.17 26.36
C GLU A 244 15.67 30.08 27.79
N SER A 245 15.21 29.15 28.63
CA SER A 245 15.66 29.05 30.03
C SER A 245 17.05 28.42 30.18
N GLU A 246 17.78 28.79 31.23
CA GLU A 246 19.07 28.16 31.54
C GLU A 246 18.89 26.68 31.96
N ASP A 247 17.78 26.38 32.65
CA ASP A 247 17.43 25.03 33.08
C ASP A 247 17.27 24.09 31.89
N TYR A 248 16.65 24.54 30.80
CA TYR A 248 16.55 23.80 29.55
C TYR A 248 17.94 23.41 28.99
N TYR A 249 18.90 24.34 28.98
CA TYR A 249 20.25 24.07 28.46
C TYR A 249 21.10 23.20 29.41
N ASN A 250 20.81 23.22 30.72
CA ASN A 250 21.42 22.29 31.65
C ASN A 250 20.90 20.87 31.43
N GLU A 251 19.58 20.71 31.25
CA GLU A 251 18.94 19.42 31.01
C GLU A 251 19.33 18.80 29.67
N ILE A 252 19.38 19.59 28.59
CA ILE A 252 19.84 19.07 27.29
C ILE A 252 21.28 18.57 27.37
N ASN A 253 22.16 19.29 28.08
CA ASN A 253 23.56 18.87 28.27
C ASN A 253 23.67 17.62 29.15
N PHE A 254 22.84 17.51 30.20
CA PHE A 254 22.79 16.34 31.06
C PHE A 254 22.35 15.10 30.28
N LYS A 255 21.20 15.18 29.58
CA LYS A 255 20.70 14.10 28.73
C LYS A 255 21.70 13.73 27.63
N MET A 256 22.34 14.71 26.98
CA MET A 256 23.37 14.42 25.97
C MET A 256 24.57 13.65 26.55
N ARG A 257 25.00 13.95 27.78
CA ARG A 257 26.07 13.20 28.47
C ARG A 257 25.64 11.79 28.86
N GLU A 258 24.38 11.62 29.25
CA GLU A 258 23.78 10.32 29.57
C GLU A 258 23.65 9.42 28.33
N TYR A 259 23.20 9.98 27.20
CA TYR A 259 23.08 9.23 25.93
C TYR A 259 24.43 8.94 25.28
N PHE A 260 25.43 9.79 25.49
CA PHE A 260 26.75 9.65 24.87
C PHE A 260 27.91 9.71 25.87
N PRO A 261 27.97 8.83 26.89
CA PRO A 261 28.98 8.88 27.93
C PRO A 261 30.40 8.81 27.34
N ASN A 262 30.59 7.92 26.36
CA ASN A 262 31.87 7.72 25.66
C ASN A 262 32.35 8.95 24.85
N LYS A 263 31.47 9.90 24.55
CA LYS A 263 31.80 11.11 23.76
C LYS A 263 32.14 12.31 24.65
N PHE A 264 31.71 12.28 25.91
CA PHE A 264 31.93 13.35 26.89
C PHE A 264 32.92 12.96 27.99
N GLU A 265 33.29 11.68 28.10
CA GLU A 265 34.44 11.24 28.87
C GLU A 265 35.72 11.69 28.14
N GLN A 266 36.28 12.82 28.57
CA GLN A 266 37.69 13.10 28.33
C GLN A 266 38.51 11.93 28.87
N GLU A 267 39.44 11.43 28.06
CA GLU A 267 40.37 10.34 28.36
C GLU A 267 40.81 10.37 29.84
N LYS A 268 40.09 9.61 30.69
CA LYS A 268 40.66 9.16 31.96
C LYS A 268 41.77 8.21 31.53
N ARG A 269 42.98 8.76 31.43
CA ARG A 269 44.22 7.97 31.28
C ARG A 269 44.07 6.79 32.25
N PRO A 270 44.21 5.54 31.79
CA PRO A 270 44.09 4.40 32.67
C PRO A 270 45.13 4.59 33.77
N THR A 271 44.67 4.82 35.00
CA THR A 271 45.54 4.73 36.16
C THR A 271 46.02 3.30 36.17
N GLN A 272 47.33 3.13 35.97
CA GLN A 272 48.02 1.87 35.95
C GLN A 272 47.69 1.14 37.26
N THR A 273 46.75 0.21 37.20
CA THR A 273 46.41 -0.64 38.32
C THR A 273 47.50 -1.69 38.39
N VAL A 274 48.39 -1.54 39.37
CA VAL A 274 49.40 -2.55 39.68
C VAL A 274 48.66 -3.76 40.22
N ALA A 275 48.61 -4.82 39.42
CA ALA A 275 47.92 -6.05 39.75
C ALA A 275 48.48 -6.63 41.05
N SER A 276 47.64 -6.76 42.08
CA SER A 276 47.89 -7.77 43.10
C SER A 276 47.68 -9.13 42.43
N ALA A 277 48.72 -9.95 42.51
CA ALA A 277 48.76 -11.28 41.95
C ALA A 277 47.60 -12.14 42.46
N GLY A 278 47.02 -12.91 41.53
CA GLY A 278 46.33 -14.16 41.86
C GLY A 278 44.84 -14.06 42.10
N ARG A 279 44.06 -14.26 41.03
CA ARG A 279 42.80 -15.03 41.08
C ARG A 279 42.53 -15.62 39.69
N LYS A 280 42.68 -16.94 39.57
CA LYS A 280 42.19 -17.72 38.41
C LYS A 280 40.68 -17.55 38.35
N GLN A 281 40.18 -16.81 37.37
CA GLN A 281 38.77 -16.90 36.99
C GLN A 281 38.62 -18.05 36.01
N GLU A 282 38.00 -19.14 36.45
CA GLU A 282 37.40 -20.14 35.55
C GLU A 282 36.21 -19.51 34.83
N GLY A 283 36.51 -18.74 33.78
CA GLY A 283 35.52 -18.21 32.87
C GLY A 283 34.97 -19.31 31.97
N ARG A 284 33.65 -19.52 32.00
CA ARG A 284 32.91 -20.43 31.12
C ARG A 284 33.23 -20.10 29.65
N ARG A 285 33.91 -21.01 28.96
CA ARG A 285 34.25 -20.86 27.53
C ARG A 285 33.00 -21.09 26.68
N VAL A 286 32.40 -20.02 26.17
CA VAL A 286 31.35 -20.10 25.14
C VAL A 286 32.01 -20.01 23.78
N VAL A 287 31.83 -21.05 22.94
CA VAL A 287 32.33 -21.08 21.55
C VAL A 287 31.20 -20.67 20.63
N LYS A 288 31.41 -19.62 19.82
CA LYS A 288 30.46 -19.17 18.80
C LYS A 288 30.85 -19.76 17.44
N LEU A 289 29.97 -20.56 16.85
CA LEU A 289 30.16 -21.11 15.50
C LEU A 289 29.65 -20.12 14.44
N THR A 290 30.37 -19.97 13.34
CA THR A 290 29.93 -19.18 12.18
C THR A 290 28.89 -19.95 11.34
N ARG A 291 28.09 -19.24 10.52
CA ARG A 291 27.04 -19.87 9.69
C ARG A 291 27.59 -20.94 8.75
N SER A 292 28.82 -20.79 8.25
CA SER A 292 29.50 -21.79 7.42
C SER A 292 29.90 -23.03 8.24
N GLN A 293 30.36 -22.86 9.47
CA GLN A 293 30.70 -23.95 10.39
C GLN A 293 29.46 -24.78 10.78
N VAL A 294 28.33 -24.12 11.00
CA VAL A 294 27.04 -24.80 11.24
C VAL A 294 26.58 -25.60 10.02
N ALA A 295 26.78 -25.06 8.80
CA ALA A 295 26.43 -25.75 7.56
C ALA A 295 27.32 -26.98 7.31
N ILE A 296 28.62 -26.89 7.63
CA ILE A 296 29.57 -28.01 7.50
C ILE A 296 29.24 -29.13 8.51
N ALA A 297 28.96 -28.79 9.77
CA ALA A 297 28.54 -29.77 10.78
C ALA A 297 27.30 -30.55 10.34
N LYS A 298 26.29 -29.86 9.81
CA LYS A 298 25.08 -30.48 9.24
C LYS A 298 25.38 -31.35 8.03
N LYS A 299 26.30 -30.93 7.16
CA LYS A 299 26.71 -31.69 5.97
C LYS A 299 27.48 -32.98 6.32
N LEU A 300 28.23 -32.96 7.42
CA LEU A 300 28.96 -34.11 7.96
C LEU A 300 28.11 -34.98 8.90
N GLY A 301 26.87 -34.57 9.21
CA GLY A 301 25.99 -35.29 10.14
C GLY A 301 26.46 -35.29 11.59
N VAL A 302 27.35 -34.37 11.97
CA VAL A 302 27.95 -34.31 13.32
C VAL A 302 27.20 -33.26 14.17
N PRO A 303 26.88 -33.55 15.44
CA PRO A 303 26.28 -32.58 16.36
C PRO A 303 27.13 -31.30 16.49
N LEU A 304 26.47 -30.15 16.59
CA LEU A 304 27.14 -28.84 16.68
C LEU A 304 28.11 -28.75 17.88
N GLU A 305 27.79 -29.44 18.97
CA GLU A 305 28.63 -29.48 20.17
C GLU A 305 29.94 -30.24 19.94
N GLU A 306 29.90 -31.34 19.20
CA GLU A 306 31.09 -32.10 18.85
C GLU A 306 31.93 -31.34 17.84
N TYR A 307 31.29 -30.77 16.80
CA TYR A 307 31.98 -29.95 15.82
C TYR A 307 32.67 -28.74 16.47
N ALA A 308 32.04 -28.11 17.47
CA ALA A 308 32.63 -26.98 18.22
C ALA A 308 33.89 -27.36 19.02
N LYS A 309 34.09 -28.63 19.38
CA LYS A 309 35.31 -29.09 20.06
C LYS A 309 36.51 -29.15 19.11
N PHE A 310 36.29 -29.39 17.82
CA PHE A 310 37.36 -29.57 16.81
C PHE A 310 37.72 -28.30 16.04
N VAL A 311 36.90 -27.26 16.14
CA VAL A 311 37.04 -26.01 15.37
C VAL A 311 37.81 -24.93 16.14
N LYS A 312 38.30 -25.25 17.34
CA LYS A 312 39.07 -24.34 18.19
C LYS A 312 40.56 -24.62 18.14
#